data_AF-A0AAD5UPN5-F1
#
_entry.id   AF-A0AAD5UPN5-F1
#
_cell.length_a   1.000
_cell.length_b   1.000
_cell.length_c   1.000
_cell.angle_alpha   90.00
_cell.angle_beta   90.00
_cell.angle_gamma   90.00
#
_symmetry.space_group_name_H-M   'P 1'
#
loop_
_entity.id
_entity.type
_entity.pdbx_description
1 polymer ?
#
loop_
_entity_poly.entity_id
_entity_poly.type
_entity_poly.pdbx_seq_one_letter_code
_entity_poly.pdbx_strand_id
1 'polypeptide(L)'
;MEADSELNICHEHGDVTKRLRQQLWNLHTGGKGAQDDPQEAFKNWELLINNNADFQRAGDQSPAASLVGFMRTSNKITRSD
;
A
#
# COMPACT_ATOMS: atom_id res chain seq x y z
N MET A 1 -21.52 -21.28 14.11
CA MET A 1 -20.37 -20.69 13.38
C MET A 1 -19.55 -20.00 14.45
N GLU A 2 -18.44 -20.61 14.85
CA GLU A 2 -17.45 -19.99 15.74
C GLU A 2 -16.66 -18.99 14.88
N ALA A 3 -16.52 -17.76 15.34
CA ALA A 3 -15.68 -16.75 14.70
C ALA A 3 -14.44 -16.52 15.58
N ASP A 4 -13.30 -16.21 14.97
CA ASP A 4 -12.06 -15.96 15.70
C ASP A 4 -12.17 -14.71 16.57
N SER A 5 -11.62 -14.77 17.78
CA SER A 5 -11.56 -13.61 18.67
C SER A 5 -10.41 -12.69 18.27
N GLU A 6 -10.72 -11.45 17.90
CA GLU A 6 -9.74 -10.43 17.54
C GLU A 6 -9.52 -9.43 18.70
N LEU A 7 -8.29 -8.92 18.84
CA LEU A 7 -7.94 -7.86 19.79
C LEU A 7 -7.27 -6.69 19.05
N ASN A 8 -7.78 -5.48 19.28
CA ASN A 8 -7.23 -4.25 18.71
C ASN A 8 -6.80 -3.27 19.81
N ILE A 9 -5.77 -2.47 19.53
CA ILE A 9 -5.28 -1.40 20.42
C ILE A 9 -5.37 -0.07 19.66
N CYS A 10 -5.90 0.96 20.32
CA CYS A 10 -5.95 2.34 19.80
C CYS A 10 -5.18 3.28 20.72
N HIS A 11 -4.34 4.15 20.17
CA HIS A 11 -3.65 5.21 20.89
C HIS A 11 -3.56 6.48 20.03
N GLU A 12 -3.52 7.65 20.66
CA GLU A 12 -3.55 8.96 19.98
C GLU A 12 -2.18 9.65 19.89
N HIS A 13 -1.10 8.95 20.25
CA HIS A 13 0.24 9.52 20.29
C HIS A 13 0.77 9.86 18.87
N GLY A 14 0.53 11.09 18.43
CA GLY A 14 0.82 11.57 17.08
C GLY A 14 2.25 11.36 16.60
N ASP A 15 3.27 11.59 17.44
CA ASP A 15 4.68 11.41 17.02
C ASP A 15 5.02 9.95 16.69
N VAL A 16 4.51 9.01 17.48
CA VAL A 16 4.67 7.57 17.24
C VAL A 16 3.98 7.19 15.94
N THR A 17 2.73 7.62 15.76
CA THR A 17 1.94 7.34 14.56
C THR A 17 2.57 7.94 13.31
N LYS A 18 3.06 9.19 13.38
CA LYS A 18 3.71 9.88 12.27
C LYS A 18 4.98 9.16 11.82
N ARG A 19 5.85 8.81 12.78
CA ARG A 19 7.10 8.10 12.48
C ARG A 19 6.82 6.72 11.88
N LEU A 20 5.89 5.96 12.46
CA LEU A 20 5.49 4.65 11.94
C LEU A 20 4.98 4.76 10.50
N ARG A 21 4.08 5.72 10.24
CA ARG A 21 3.58 6.03 8.89
C ARG A 21 4.74 6.29 7.93
N GLN A 22 5.65 7.21 8.26
CA GLN A 22 6.78 7.56 7.39
C GLN A 22 7.67 6.35 7.09
N GLN A 23 7.97 5.52 8.08
CA GLN A 23 8.80 4.31 7.91
C GLN A 23 8.13 3.28 7.00
N LEU A 24 6.86 2.97 7.23
CA LEU A 24 6.11 2.01 6.41
C LEU A 24 5.97 2.50 4.97
N TRP A 25 5.60 3.77 4.77
CA TRP A 25 5.50 4.33 3.43
C TRP A 25 6.86 4.36 2.74
N ASN A 26 7.96 4.71 3.41
CA ASN A 26 9.30 4.64 2.82
C ASN A 26 9.63 3.24 2.31
N LEU A 27 9.36 2.21 3.13
CA LEU A 27 9.59 0.81 2.77
C LEU A 27 8.75 0.40 1.56
N HIS A 28 7.46 0.74 1.55
CA HIS A 28 6.54 0.26 0.52
C HIS A 28 6.62 1.03 -0.79
N THR A 29 7.18 2.23 -0.78
CA THR A 29 7.25 3.10 -1.96
C THR A 29 8.65 3.30 -2.52
N GLY A 30 9.66 2.63 -1.94
CA GLY A 30 11.05 2.86 -2.31
C GLY A 30 11.50 4.31 -2.03
N GLY A 31 10.98 4.90 -0.95
CA GLY A 31 11.30 6.27 -0.54
C GLY A 31 10.41 7.37 -1.14
N LYS A 32 9.41 7.04 -1.97
CA LYS A 32 8.59 8.02 -2.70
C LYS A 32 7.21 8.21 -2.06
N GLY A 33 6.95 9.38 -1.49
CA GLY A 33 5.65 9.66 -0.87
C GLY A 33 5.53 9.19 0.58
N ALA A 34 6.66 9.07 1.29
CA ALA A 34 6.68 9.00 2.76
C ALA A 34 6.63 10.38 3.42
N GLN A 35 6.71 11.46 2.64
CA GLN A 35 6.74 12.84 3.12
C GLN A 35 5.48 13.27 3.88
N ASP A 36 5.58 14.45 4.48
CA ASP A 36 4.51 15.04 5.30
C ASP A 36 3.50 15.83 4.47
N ASP A 37 3.84 16.25 3.25
CA ASP A 37 2.87 16.83 2.32
C ASP A 37 2.00 15.71 1.71
N PRO A 38 0.70 15.65 2.05
CA PRO A 38 -0.18 14.63 1.50
C PRO A 38 -0.32 14.76 -0.02
N GLN A 39 -0.40 15.97 -0.57
CA GLN A 39 -0.63 16.14 -2.00
C GLN A 39 0.50 15.53 -2.82
N GLU A 40 1.74 15.79 -2.41
CA GLU A 40 2.91 15.24 -3.08
C GLU A 40 3.01 13.72 -2.85
N ALA A 41 2.69 13.24 -1.66
CA ALA A 41 2.66 11.81 -1.36
C ALA A 41 1.67 11.06 -2.27
N PHE A 42 0.44 11.57 -2.40
CA PHE A 42 -0.59 10.97 -3.25
C PHE A 42 -0.18 10.92 -4.73
N LYS A 43 0.43 11.99 -5.27
CA LYS A 43 0.95 12.00 -6.65
C LYS A 43 2.04 10.92 -6.86
N ASN A 44 2.93 10.77 -5.89
CA ASN A 44 3.98 9.75 -5.93
C ASN A 44 3.40 8.33 -5.88
N TRP A 45 2.39 8.10 -5.04
CA TRP A 45 1.71 6.81 -4.95
C TRP A 45 0.99 6.46 -6.26
N GLU A 46 0.27 7.41 -6.85
CA GLU A 46 -0.42 7.22 -8.13
C GLU A 46 0.56 6.84 -9.25
N LEU A 47 1.66 7.59 -9.40
CA LEU A 47 2.69 7.29 -10.38
C LEU A 47 3.29 5.89 -10.17
N LEU A 48 3.60 5.54 -8.93
CA LEU A 48 4.19 4.25 -8.59
C LEU A 48 3.24 3.08 -8.89
N ILE A 49 1.96 3.24 -8.56
CA ILE A 49 0.93 2.24 -8.84
C ILE A 49 0.76 2.04 -10.35
N ASN A 50 0.70 3.13 -11.12
CA ASN A 50 0.56 3.06 -12.58
C ASN A 50 1.75 2.38 -13.24
N ASN A 51 2.98 2.76 -12.86
CA ASN A 51 4.19 2.13 -13.37
C ASN A 51 4.24 0.63 -13.05
N ASN A 52 3.90 0.25 -11.81
CA ASN A 52 3.85 -1.15 -11.41
C ASN A 52 2.81 -1.95 -12.22
N ALA A 53 1.65 -1.36 -12.52
CA ALA A 53 0.65 -1.98 -13.37
C ALA A 53 1.15 -2.13 -14.82
N ASP A 54 1.88 -1.14 -15.35
CA ASP A 54 2.48 -1.21 -16.69
C ASP A 54 3.52 -2.33 -16.78
N PHE A 55 4.42 -2.42 -15.79
CA PHE A 55 5.44 -3.47 -15.73
C PHE A 55 4.82 -4.86 -15.61
N GLN A 56 3.77 -4.98 -14.81
CA GLN A 56 3.03 -6.24 -14.69
C GLN A 56 2.35 -6.64 -16.01
N ARG A 57 1.79 -5.68 -16.75
CA ARG A 57 1.16 -5.94 -18.07
C ARG A 57 2.18 -6.31 -19.14
N ALA A 58 3.33 -5.65 -19.14
CA ALA A 58 4.42 -5.92 -20.09
C ALA A 58 5.12 -7.26 -19.79
N GLY A 59 5.26 -7.61 -18.51
CA GLY A 59 5.85 -8.88 -18.06
C GLY A 59 7.38 -8.95 -18.21
N ASP A 60 8.03 -7.81 -18.44
CA ASP A 60 9.46 -7.69 -18.72
C ASP A 60 10.27 -7.04 -17.59
N GLN A 61 9.59 -6.43 -16.61
CA GLN A 61 10.20 -5.70 -15.51
C GLN A 61 9.61 -6.09 -14.15
N SER A 62 10.45 -6.07 -13.12
CA SER A 62 9.99 -6.16 -11.74
C SER A 62 9.31 -4.86 -11.29
N PRO A 63 8.37 -4.90 -10.32
CA PRO A 63 7.78 -3.69 -9.75
C PRO A 63 8.85 -2.72 -9.23
N ALA A 64 8.62 -1.42 -9.42
CA ALA A 64 9.49 -0.36 -8.89
C ALA A 64 9.51 -0.30 -7.36
N ALA A 65 8.41 -0.69 -6.71
CA ALA A 65 8.30 -0.89 -5.27
C ALA A 65 7.10 -1.81 -4.96
N SER A 66 6.87 -2.11 -3.68
CA SER A 66 5.82 -3.06 -3.27
C SER A 66 4.40 -2.50 -3.29
N LEU A 67 4.22 -1.16 -3.32
CA LEU A 67 2.90 -0.56 -3.43
C LEU A 67 2.26 -0.90 -4.78
N VAL A 68 1.10 -1.55 -4.75
CA VAL A 68 0.30 -1.88 -5.94
C VAL A 68 -1.12 -1.34 -5.79
N GLY A 69 -1.75 -1.03 -6.93
CA GLY A 69 -3.15 -0.64 -6.94
C GLY A 69 -4.03 -1.86 -6.69
N PHE A 70 -5.10 -1.68 -5.91
CA PHE A 70 -6.14 -2.70 -5.80
C PHE A 70 -6.98 -2.70 -7.09
N MET A 71 -6.60 -3.50 -8.08
CA MET A 71 -7.37 -3.69 -9.31
C MET A 71 -8.13 -5.01 -9.25
N ARG A 72 -9.44 -4.93 -9.07
CA ARG A 72 -10.34 -6.08 -9.12
C ARG A 72 -11.26 -5.96 -10.32
N THR A 73 -11.01 -6.77 -11.36
CA THR A 73 -11.82 -6.78 -12.60
C THR A 73 -13.00 -7.74 -12.55
N SER A 74 -13.10 -8.57 -11.51
CA SER A 74 -14.16 -9.57 -11.35
C SER A 74 -14.73 -9.55 -9.94
N ASN A 75 -16.07 -9.56 -9.84
CA ASN A 75 -16.79 -9.68 -8.57
C ASN A 75 -16.80 -11.12 -8.02
N LYS A 76 -16.23 -12.09 -8.76
CA LYS A 76 -16.09 -13.46 -8.28
C LYS A 76 -15.13 -13.49 -7.08
N ILE A 77 -15.57 -14.10 -5.98
CA ILE A 77 -14.74 -14.40 -4.82
C ILE A 77 -14.45 -15.89 -4.88
N THR A 78 -13.20 -16.28 -5.08
CA THR A 78 -12.76 -17.67 -4.96
C THR A 78 -12.16 -17.86 -3.58
N ARG A 79 -12.87 -18.59 -2.72
CA ARG A 79 -12.37 -19.10 -1.45
C ARG A 79 -11.87 -20.52 -1.69
N SER A 80 -10.70 -20.62 -2.28
CA SER A 80 -9.97 -21.88 -2.35
C SER A 80 -8.68 -21.62 -1.59
N ASP A 81 -8.62 -22.16 -0.37
CA ASP A 81 -7.37 -22.32 0.36
C ASP A 81 -6.47 -23.32 -0.37
#